data_AF-A0A2Z4PX21-F1
#
_entry.id   AF-A0A2Z4PX21-F1
#
_cell.length_a   1.000
_cell.length_b   1.000
_cell.length_c   1.000
_cell.angle_alpha   90.00
_cell.angle_beta   90.00
_cell.angle_gamma   90.00
#
_symmetry.space_group_name_H-M   'P 1'
#
loop_
_entity.id
_entity.type
_entity.pdbx_description
1 polymer ?
#
loop_
_entity_poly.entity_id
_entity_poly.type
_entity_poly.pdbx_seq_one_letter_code
_entity_poly.pdbx_strand_id
1 'polypeptide(L)'
;MIHHSIPIQYCFSADFENYKECIINYKNVSVLYYQFFTSRSDKTVVIADGCADIQFCCDEEEWSSILWGSVLSPQNIHFKSGKTYCGGNCKTAVMTSILS
;
A
#
# COMPACT_ATOMS: atom_id res chain seq x y z
N MET A 1 17.59 0.72 19.47
CA MET A 1 16.42 1.18 18.69
C MET A 1 16.23 0.19 17.55
N ILE A 2 15.14 -0.57 17.58
CA ILE A 2 14.88 -1.59 16.55
C ILE A 2 14.25 -0.85 15.36
N HIS A 3 15.05 -0.59 14.33
CA HIS A 3 14.54 -0.13 13.04
C HIS A 3 13.75 -1.29 12.43
N HIS A 4 12.43 -1.26 12.56
CA HIS A 4 11.57 -2.21 11.88
C HIS A 4 11.49 -1.80 10.40
N SER A 5 12.28 -2.44 9.55
CA SER A 5 12.15 -2.30 8.10
C SER A 5 10.73 -2.67 7.67
N ILE A 6 10.08 -1.78 6.91
CA ILE A 6 8.78 -2.05 6.30
C ILE A 6 9.02 -3.05 5.16
N PRO A 7 8.35 -4.21 5.14
CA PRO A 7 8.44 -5.10 3.99
C PRO A 7 7.87 -4.36 2.77
N ILE A 8 8.69 -4.21 1.73
CA ILE A 8 8.22 -3.73 0.43
C ILE A 8 7.54 -4.92 -0.23
N GLN A 9 6.30 -4.75 -0.66
CA GLN A 9 5.55 -5.81 -1.33
C GLN A 9 6.29 -6.25 -2.60
N TYR A 10 6.60 -7.55 -2.68
CA TYR A 10 7.42 -8.11 -3.75
C TYR A 10 6.81 -7.83 -5.13
N CYS A 11 7.63 -7.33 -6.06
CA CYS A 11 7.25 -6.97 -7.43
C CYS A 11 6.20 -5.86 -7.61
N PHE A 12 5.70 -5.23 -6.54
CA PHE A 12 4.65 -4.20 -6.67
C PHE A 12 5.07 -3.04 -7.58
N SER A 13 6.32 -2.56 -7.47
CA SER A 13 6.85 -1.50 -8.34
C SER A 13 7.01 -1.92 -9.81
N ALA A 14 7.06 -3.22 -10.11
CA ALA A 14 7.17 -3.74 -11.47
C ALA A 14 5.79 -3.90 -12.14
N ASP A 15 4.72 -4.01 -11.35
CA ASP A 15 3.35 -4.18 -11.84
C ASP A 15 2.74 -2.87 -12.35
N PHE A 16 3.31 -1.71 -11.96
CA PHE A 16 2.72 -0.39 -12.21
C PHE A 16 3.72 0.61 -12.80
N GLU A 17 3.18 1.62 -13.48
CA GLU A 17 3.97 2.72 -14.06
C GLU A 17 4.14 3.88 -13.07
N ASN A 18 5.20 4.67 -13.28
CA ASN A 18 5.48 5.88 -12.50
C ASN A 18 5.49 5.64 -10.98
N TYR A 19 5.88 4.43 -10.55
CA TYR A 19 5.93 4.07 -9.14
C TYR A 19 6.93 4.97 -8.39
N LYS A 20 6.47 5.58 -7.30
CA LYS A 20 7.26 6.42 -6.39
C LYS A 20 6.97 5.99 -4.97
N GLU A 21 7.99 5.96 -4.11
CA GLU A 21 7.83 5.61 -2.70
C GLU A 21 8.63 6.51 -1.78
N CYS A 22 8.16 6.63 -0.54
CA CYS A 22 8.80 7.40 0.52
C CYS A 22 8.49 6.77 1.87
N ILE A 23 9.53 6.51 2.68
CA ILE A 23 9.37 6.03 4.04
C ILE A 23 9.44 7.22 5.00
N ILE A 24 8.39 7.39 5.79
CA ILE A 24 8.34 8.40 6.85
C ILE A 24 8.42 7.69 8.20
N ASN A 25 9.41 8.07 9.00
CA ASN A 25 9.60 7.55 10.35
C ASN A 25 8.98 8.49 11.37
N TYR A 26 7.93 8.02 12.04
CA TYR A 26 7.38 8.61 13.25
C TYR A 26 8.05 7.98 14.48
N LYS A 27 7.85 8.57 15.67
CA LYS A 27 8.54 8.18 16.91
C LYS A 27 8.61 6.67 17.15
N ASN A 28 7.53 5.93 16.89
CA ASN A 28 7.42 4.50 17.14
C ASN A 28 6.97 3.68 15.92
N VAL A 29 6.80 4.31 14.75
CA VAL A 29 6.30 3.64 13.54
C VAL A 29 6.94 4.21 12.29
N SER A 30 7.24 3.33 11.35
CA SER A 30 7.61 3.70 9.99
C SER A 30 6.40 3.43 9.09
N VAL A 31 6.07 4.40 8.23
CA VAL A 31 5.00 4.29 7.23
C VAL A 31 5.63 4.43 5.84
N LEU A 32 5.29 3.51 4.94
CA LEU A 32 5.71 3.57 3.53
C LEU A 32 4.56 4.20 2.75
N TYR A 33 4.78 5.40 2.25
CA TYR A 33 3.89 6.04 1.29
C TYR A 33 4.35 5.70 -0.11
N TYR A 34 3.40 5.46 -1.01
CA TYR A 34 3.69 5.21 -2.41
C TYR A 34 2.62 5.77 -3.32
N GLN A 35 2.99 5.97 -4.58
CA GLN A 35 2.10 6.40 -5.65
C GLN A 35 2.44 5.62 -6.92
N PHE A 36 1.43 5.26 -7.71
CA PHE A 36 1.62 4.58 -8.98
C PHE A 36 0.48 4.86 -9.97
N PHE A 37 0.73 4.55 -11.24
CA PHE A 37 -0.23 4.65 -12.34
C PHE A 37 -0.53 3.27 -12.93
N THR A 38 -1.80 3.02 -13.21
CA THR A 38 -2.32 1.72 -13.67
C THR A 38 -2.50 1.72 -15.18
N SER A 39 -1.49 1.33 -15.95
CA SER A 39 -1.55 1.33 -17.43
C SER A 39 -1.70 -0.07 -18.04
N ARG A 40 -0.87 -1.03 -17.58
CA ARG A 40 -0.73 -2.39 -18.16
C ARG A 40 -1.37 -3.49 -17.31
N SER A 41 -1.42 -3.29 -16.00
CA SER A 41 -2.05 -4.22 -15.06
C SER A 41 -3.15 -3.50 -14.28
N ASP A 42 -4.35 -4.06 -14.33
CA ASP A 42 -5.49 -3.69 -13.49
C ASP A 42 -5.55 -4.58 -12.24
N LYS A 43 -4.53 -5.40 -12.00
CA LYS A 43 -4.46 -6.31 -10.87
C LYS A 43 -3.07 -6.49 -10.31
N THR A 44 -2.96 -6.73 -9.01
CA THR A 44 -1.73 -7.19 -8.37
C THR A 44 -2.07 -8.23 -7.31
N VAL A 45 -1.08 -9.07 -6.99
CA VAL A 45 -1.16 -10.04 -5.90
C VAL A 45 -0.44 -9.43 -4.70
N VAL A 46 -1.19 -9.20 -3.63
CA VAL A 46 -0.61 -8.82 -2.35
C VAL A 46 -0.25 -10.07 -1.59
N ILE A 47 1.01 -10.19 -1.17
CA ILE A 47 1.53 -11.31 -0.37
C ILE A 47 1.29 -11.01 1.10
N ALA A 48 0.91 -12.03 1.88
CA ALA A 48 0.74 -11.87 3.31
C ALA A 48 2.07 -11.49 4.01
N ASP A 49 2.19 -10.26 4.50
CA ASP A 49 3.37 -9.70 5.15
C ASP A 49 3.09 -9.10 6.54
N GLY A 50 1.84 -9.22 7.03
CA GLY A 50 1.44 -8.69 8.33
C GLY A 50 1.35 -7.16 8.36
N CYS A 51 1.10 -6.53 7.22
CA CYS A 51 0.83 -5.10 7.09
C CYS A 51 -0.61 -4.86 6.63
N ALA A 52 -1.05 -3.62 6.80
CA ALA A 52 -2.28 -3.10 6.21
C ALA A 52 -1.92 -1.95 5.28
N ASP A 53 -2.51 -1.98 4.10
CA ASP A 53 -2.38 -0.97 3.07
C ASP A 53 -3.70 -0.24 2.92
N ILE A 54 -3.63 1.09 2.96
CA ILE A 54 -4.75 1.96 2.62
C ILE A 54 -4.38 2.66 1.34
N GLN A 55 -5.23 2.53 0.32
CA GLN A 55 -5.01 3.16 -0.97
C GLN A 55 -6.21 4.01 -1.38
N PHE A 56 -5.90 5.16 -1.99
CA PHE A 56 -6.85 6.12 -2.50
C PHE A 56 -6.64 6.28 -4.00
N CYS A 57 -7.73 6.22 -4.76
CA CYS A 57 -7.75 6.66 -6.15
C CYS A 57 -7.65 8.19 -6.16
N CYS A 58 -6.62 8.70 -6.80
CA CYS A 58 -6.27 10.12 -6.84
C CYS A 58 -6.82 10.79 -8.11
N ASP A 59 -7.99 10.36 -8.58
CA ASP A 59 -8.66 10.87 -9.79
C ASP A 59 -9.86 11.76 -9.40
N GLU A 60 -9.94 12.97 -9.97
CA GLU A 60 -10.95 13.98 -9.62
C GLU A 60 -12.37 13.58 -10.04
N GLU A 61 -12.50 12.76 -11.08
CA GLU A 61 -13.80 12.30 -11.58
C GLU A 61 -14.30 11.08 -10.79
N GLU A 62 -13.39 10.37 -10.12
CA GLU A 62 -13.73 9.11 -9.46
C GLU A 62 -12.93 8.85 -8.18
N TRP A 63 -13.61 9.10 -7.06
CA TRP A 63 -13.10 8.93 -5.71
C TRP A 63 -13.37 7.49 -5.25
N SER A 64 -12.31 6.76 -4.96
CA SER A 64 -12.43 5.47 -4.28
C SER A 64 -11.31 5.29 -3.27
N SER A 65 -11.61 4.60 -2.19
CA SER A 65 -10.60 4.15 -1.24
C SER A 65 -10.75 2.65 -1.07
N ILE A 66 -9.63 2.00 -0.89
CA ILE A 66 -9.59 0.57 -0.70
C ILE A 66 -8.62 0.29 0.44
N LEU A 67 -9.09 -0.47 1.42
CA LEU A 67 -8.30 -0.98 2.52
C LEU A 67 -8.10 -2.46 2.29
N TRP A 68 -6.86 -2.92 2.32
CA TRP A 68 -6.57 -4.35 2.34
C TRP A 68 -5.49 -4.68 3.35
N GLY A 69 -5.66 -5.84 3.97
CA GLY A 69 -4.68 -6.39 4.88
C GLY A 69 -4.08 -7.64 4.26
N SER A 70 -2.76 -7.63 4.13
CA SER A 70 -1.92 -8.80 3.84
C SER A 70 -1.64 -9.60 5.12
N VAL A 71 -2.65 -9.75 5.98
CA VAL A 71 -2.41 -10.29 7.34
C VAL A 71 -2.49 -11.82 7.37
N LEU A 72 -3.33 -12.43 6.54
CA LEU A 72 -3.67 -13.86 6.68
C LEU A 72 -3.50 -14.69 5.41
N SER A 73 -3.64 -14.10 4.21
CA SER A 73 -3.49 -14.82 2.94
C SER A 73 -3.25 -13.85 1.78
N PRO A 74 -2.66 -14.30 0.66
CA PRO A 74 -2.54 -13.49 -0.53
C PRO A 74 -3.89 -13.06 -1.09
N GLN A 75 -4.01 -11.82 -1.55
CA GLN A 75 -5.24 -11.31 -2.17
C GLN A 75 -4.96 -10.73 -3.55
N ASN A 76 -5.89 -10.99 -4.48
CA ASN A 76 -5.93 -10.32 -5.77
C ASN A 76 -6.67 -9.01 -5.61
N ILE A 77 -6.00 -7.92 -5.94
CA ILE A 77 -6.57 -6.59 -5.83
C ILE A 77 -6.74 -6.03 -7.22
N HIS A 78 -7.94 -5.54 -7.48
CA HIS A 78 -8.31 -4.97 -8.76
C HIS A 78 -8.33 -3.45 -8.69
N PHE A 79 -7.68 -2.83 -9.65
CA PHE A 79 -7.60 -1.40 -9.86
C PHE A 79 -8.34 -1.01 -11.12
N LYS A 80 -8.76 0.24 -11.19
CA LYS A 80 -9.26 0.80 -12.45
C LYS A 80 -8.09 1.20 -13.32
N SER A 81 -8.07 0.72 -14.57
CA SER A 81 -7.05 1.09 -15.54
C SER A 81 -7.13 2.58 -15.89
N GLY A 82 -5.98 3.17 -16.21
CA GLY A 82 -5.81 4.57 -16.56
C GLY A 82 -5.86 5.52 -15.35
N LYS A 83 -5.69 5.02 -14.12
CA LYS A 83 -5.85 5.81 -12.90
C LYS A 83 -4.57 5.87 -12.07
N THR A 84 -4.43 6.96 -11.32
CA THR A 84 -3.36 7.15 -10.34
C THR A 84 -3.86 6.77 -8.96
N TYR A 85 -3.07 6.00 -8.23
CA TYR A 85 -3.36 5.63 -6.85
C TYR A 85 -2.24 6.11 -5.93
N CYS A 86 -2.63 6.52 -4.73
CA CYS A 86 -1.72 6.93 -3.67
C CYS A 86 -2.04 6.07 -2.43
N GLY A 87 -1.03 5.49 -1.79
CA GLY A 87 -1.24 4.55 -0.70
C GLY A 87 -0.24 4.68 0.44
N GLY A 88 -0.60 4.08 1.57
CA GLY A 88 0.24 3.97 2.76
C GLY A 88 0.22 2.55 3.32
N ASN A 89 1.40 1.97 3.53
CA ASN A 89 1.59 0.69 4.20
C ASN A 89 2.00 0.91 5.65
N CYS A 90 1.28 0.26 6.56
CA CYS A 90 1.54 0.27 7.99
C CYS A 90 1.62 -1.16 8.54
N LYS A 91 2.62 -1.46 9.38
CA LYS A 91 2.65 -2.74 10.11
C LYS A 91 1.46 -2.87 11.05
N THR A 92 0.78 -4.02 11.03
CA THR A 92 -0.44 -4.24 11.80
C THR A 92 -0.21 -4.18 13.32
N ALA A 93 1.02 -4.44 13.80
CA ALA A 93 1.41 -4.26 15.20
C ALA A 93 1.22 -2.81 15.71
N VAL A 94 1.15 -1.82 14.82
CA VAL A 94 0.92 -0.41 15.15
C VAL A 94 -0.57 -0.01 15.04
N MET A 95 -1.40 -0.75 14.29
CA MET A 95 -2.85 -0.46 14.22
C MET A 95 -3.54 -0.63 15.58
N THR A 96 -3.03 -1.51 16.44
CA THR A 96 -3.54 -1.70 17.82
C THR A 96 -3.48 -0.40 18.64
N SER A 97 -2.55 0.50 18.33
CA SER A 97 -2.36 1.78 19.02
C SER A 97 -3.09 2.97 18.38
N ILE A 98 -3.69 2.80 17.20
CA ILE A 98 -4.47 3.86 16.51
C ILE A 98 -5.97 3.70 16.80
N LEU A 99 -6.42 2.50 17.20
CA LEU A 99 -7.80 2.16 17.51
C LEU A 99 -8.10 2.07 19.02
N SER A 100 -7.14 2.44 19.88
CA SER A 100 -7.26 2.46 21.35
C SER A 100 -7.41 3.87 21.90
#